data_AF-A0A7Y2C7S9-F1
#
_entry.id   AF-A0A7Y2C7S9-F1
#
_cell.length_a   1.000
_cell.length_b   1.000
_cell.length_c   1.000
_cell.angle_alpha   90.00
_cell.angle_beta   90.00
_cell.angle_gamma   90.00
#
_symmetry.space_group_name_H-M   'P 1'
#
loop_
_entity.id
_entity.type
_entity.pdbx_description
1 polymer ?
#
loop_
_entity_poly.entity_id
_entity_poly.type
_entity_poly.pdbx_seq_one_letter_code
_entity_poly.pdbx_strand_id
1 'polypeptide(L)' 'MMEAAEPMALATHTCRLCQAPLEHLVVDLGTSPLCESYVAPADYDGPEPFWSLRAYACERCFLVQV' A
#
# COMPACT_ATOMS: atom_id res chain seq x y z
N MET A 1 -2.47 16.17 -30.98
CA MET A 1 -2.38 14.77 -30.54
C MET A 1 -2.02 14.81 -29.08
N MET A 2 -3.03 14.45 -28.26
CA MET A 2 -2.98 14.19 -26.82
C MET A 2 -2.13 12.91 -26.64
N GLU A 3 -1.23 12.79 -25.67
CA GLU A 3 -1.55 12.51 -24.26
C GLU A 3 -0.46 13.12 -23.36
N ALA A 4 -0.88 14.03 -22.48
CA ALA A 4 -0.07 14.43 -21.33
C ALA A 4 -0.14 13.28 -20.33
N ALA A 5 1.02 12.71 -19.99
CA ALA A 5 1.14 11.80 -18.87
C ALA A 5 0.65 12.53 -17.61
N GLU A 6 -0.47 12.07 -17.05
CA GLU A 6 -0.95 12.53 -15.75
C GLU A 6 0.18 12.37 -14.73
N PRO A 7 0.54 13.43 -13.99
CA PRO A 7 1.45 13.27 -12.87
C PRO A 7 0.71 12.41 -11.84
N MET A 8 1.04 11.12 -11.81
CA MET A 8 0.65 10.23 -10.73
C MET A 8 1.12 10.89 -9.44
N ALA A 9 0.16 11.40 -8.66
CA ALA A 9 0.42 12.16 -7.46
C ALA A 9 1.50 11.43 -6.65
N LEU A 10 2.67 12.06 -6.47
CA LEU A 10 3.65 11.59 -5.50
C LEU A 10 2.98 11.72 -4.15
N ALA A 11 2.25 10.68 -3.73
CA ALA A 11 1.82 10.50 -2.37
C ALA A 11 3.11 10.44 -1.54
N THR A 12 3.49 11.57 -0.96
CA THR A 12 4.56 11.62 0.01
C THR A 12 4.07 10.85 1.22
N HIS A 13 4.48 9.59 1.31
CA HIS A 13 4.23 8.77 2.47
C HIS A 13 4.91 9.44 3.67
N THR A 14 4.11 9.92 4.62
CA THR A 14 4.62 10.49 5.88
C THR A 14 4.36 9.52 7.02
N CYS A 15 5.28 9.53 7.99
CA CYS A 15 5.13 8.74 9.20
C CYS A 15 3.89 9.18 9.97
N ARG A 16 2.96 8.25 10.20
CA ARG A 16 1.70 8.52 10.91
C ARG A 16 1.90 9.04 12.34
N LEU A 17 3.07 8.77 12.95
CA LEU A 17 3.40 9.22 14.31
C LEU A 17 4.09 10.59 14.34
N CYS A 18 5.19 10.76 13.59
CA CYS A 18 6.04 11.95 13.69
C CYS A 18 6.05 12.84 12.43
N GLN A 19 5.27 12.48 11.41
CA GLN A 19 5.10 13.20 10.14
C GLN A 19 6.39 13.36 9.30
N ALA A 20 7.46 12.66 9.65
CA ALA A 20 8.69 12.59 8.84
C ALA A 20 8.43 11.86 7.50
N PRO A 21 9.16 12.16 6.43
CA PRO A 21 9.07 11.40 5.18
C PRO A 21 9.41 9.91 5.39
N LEU A 22 8.72 9.03 4.67
CA LEU A 22 8.97 7.58 4.64
C LEU A 22 9.60 7.20 3.30
N GLU A 23 10.86 6.76 3.38
CA GLU A 23 11.64 6.38 2.19
C GLU A 23 12.20 4.95 2.30
N HIS A 24 12.29 4.41 3.52
CA HIS A 24 12.89 3.10 3.76
C HIS A 24 11.88 1.98 3.66
N LEU A 25 11.85 1.31 2.52
CA LEU A 25 11.09 0.07 2.36
C LEU A 25 11.76 -1.06 3.15
N VAL A 26 11.01 -1.65 4.09
CA VAL A 26 11.43 -2.83 4.85
C VAL A 26 11.12 -4.10 4.07
N VAL A 27 9.89 -4.19 3.54
CA VAL A 27 9.42 -5.34 2.77
C VAL A 27 8.31 -4.93 1.82
N ASP A 28 8.31 -5.51 0.62
CA ASP A 28 7.21 -5.49 -0.33
C ASP A 28 6.65 -6.91 -0.45
N LEU A 29 5.40 -7.09 -0.04
CA LEU A 29 4.68 -8.37 -0.14
C LEU A 29 3.83 -8.44 -1.42
N GLY A 30 3.92 -7.45 -2.30
CA GLY A 30 3.15 -7.36 -3.53
C GLY A 30 1.68 -7.06 -3.27
N THR A 31 0.82 -7.54 -4.16
CA THR A 31 -0.63 -7.36 -4.05
C THR A 31 -1.26 -8.47 -3.23
N SER A 32 -2.03 -8.13 -2.20
CA SER A 32 -2.73 -9.08 -1.33
C SER A 32 -4.20 -8.68 -1.14
N PRO A 33 -5.11 -9.65 -0.96
CA PRO A 33 -6.50 -9.38 -0.62
C PRO A 33 -6.64 -9.03 0.87
N LEU A 34 -7.86 -8.70 1.32
CA LEU A 34 -8.12 -8.51 2.75
C LEU A 34 -8.07 -9.86 3.48
N CYS A 35 -7.19 -9.97 4.48
CA CYS A 35 -7.01 -11.20 5.25
C CYS A 35 -8.30 -11.72 5.91
N GLU A 36 -9.23 -10.83 6.29
CA GLU A 36 -10.46 -11.17 7.01
C GLU A 36 -11.72 -11.20 6.11
N SER A 37 -11.55 -11.16 4.78
CA SER A 37 -12.66 -11.29 3.83
C SER A 37 -12.79 -12.73 3.34
N TYR A 38 -13.46 -13.58 4.13
CA TYR A 38 -13.68 -14.98 3.77
C TYR A 38 -14.75 -15.11 2.67
N VAL A 39 -14.38 -15.74 1.55
CA VAL A 39 -15.28 -15.93 0.40
C VAL A 39 -16.12 -17.19 0.60
N ALA A 40 -17.45 -17.08 0.41
CA ALA A 40 -18.34 -18.23 0.45
C ALA A 40 -18.17 -19.10 -0.81
N PRO A 41 -18.42 -20.42 -0.75
CA PRO A 41 -18.22 -21.30 -1.91
C PRO A 41 -19.00 -20.91 -3.17
N ALA A 42 -20.13 -20.23 -3.02
CA ALA A 42 -20.92 -19.73 -4.15
C ALA A 42 -20.26 -18.57 -4.91
N ASP A 43 -19.27 -17.92 -4.29
CA ASP A 43 -18.67 -16.66 -4.76
C ASP A 43 -17.18 -16.84 -5.15
N TYR A 44 -16.68 -18.07 -5.25
CA TYR A 44 -15.27 -18.34 -5.59
C TYR A 44 -14.84 -17.81 -6.96
N ASP A 45 -15.75 -17.77 -7.92
CA ASP A 45 -15.49 -17.20 -9.26
C ASP A 45 -15.73 -15.67 -9.29
N GLY A 46 -16.05 -15.06 -8.14
CA GLY A 46 -16.30 -13.63 -8.00
C GLY A 46 -15.01 -12.81 -8.00
N PRO A 47 -15.08 -11.51 -8.35
CA PRO A 47 -13.94 -10.63 -8.28
C PRO A 47 -13.56 -10.33 -6.83
N GLU A 48 -12.27 -10.43 -6.51
CA GLU A 48 -11.71 -10.04 -5.22
C GLU A 48 -10.81 -8.80 -5.37
N PRO A 49 -10.95 -7.78 -4.51
CA PRO A 49 -10.06 -6.62 -4.53
C PRO A 49 -8.69 -6.95 -3.93
N PHE A 50 -7.63 -6.41 -4.53
CA PHE A 50 -6.25 -6.55 -4.07
C PHE A 50 -5.62 -5.17 -3.82
N TRP A 51 -4.81 -5.08 -2.76
CA TRP A 51 -4.08 -3.87 -2.39
C TRP A 51 -2.58 -4.15 -2.33
N SER A 52 -1.77 -3.13 -2.63
CA SER A 52 -0.32 -3.23 -2.48
C SER A 52 0.06 -3.21 -0.99
N LEU A 53 0.73 -4.26 -0.53
CA LEU A 53 1.14 -4.43 0.85
C LEU A 53 2.65 -4.20 0.96
N ARG A 54 3.02 -2.97 1.30
CA ARG A 54 4.41 -2.53 1.51
C ARG A 54 4.57 -1.96 2.89
N ALA A 55 5.61 -2.34 3.60
CA ALA A 55 5.93 -1.79 4.91
C ALA A 55 7.19 -0.93 4.84
N TYR A 56 7.12 0.27 5.40
CA TYR A 56 8.19 1.25 5.47
C TYR A 56 8.62 1.51 6.92
N ALA A 57 9.90 1.76 7.14
CA ALA A 57 10.45 2.18 8.42
C ALA A 57 10.71 3.69 8.42
N CYS A 58 10.29 4.37 9.49
CA CYS A 58 10.65 5.77 9.71
C CYS A 58 12.06 5.89 10.31
N GLU A 59 12.95 6.68 9.71
CA GLU A 59 14.30 6.91 10.25
C GLU A 59 14.31 7.69 11.58
N ARG A 60 13.29 8.53 11.82
CA ARG A 60 13.27 9.42 12.99
C ARG A 60 12.74 8.76 14.25
N CYS A 61 11.68 7.94 14.13
CA CYS A 61 11.00 7.35 15.28
C CYS A 61 10.99 5.81 15.25
N PHE A 62 11.61 5.18 14.25
CA PHE A 62 11.70 3.73 14.08
C PHE A 62 10.35 3.00 14.00
N LEU A 63 9.26 3.71 13.73
CA LEU A 63 7.95 3.11 13.49
C LEU A 63 7.93 2.44 12.11
N VAL A 64 7.63 1.14 12.09
CA VAL A 64 7.33 0.39 10.87
C VAL A 64 5.83 0.47 10.58
N GLN A 65 5.45 0.83 9.35
CA GLN A 65 4.06 1.08 8.96
C GLN A 65 3.81 0.74 7.48
N VAL A 66 2.53 0.53 7.13
CA VAL A 66 2.06 0.31 5.74
C VAL A 66 1.41 1.56 5.15
#